data_AF-A0A437K2E9-F1
#
_entry.id   AF-A0A437K2E9-F1
#
_cell.length_a   1.000
_cell.length_b   1.000
_cell.length_c   1.000
_cell.angle_alpha   90.00
_cell.angle_beta   90.00
_cell.angle_gamma   90.00
#
_symmetry.space_group_name_H-M   'P 1'
#
loop_
_entity.id
_entity.type
_entity.pdbx_description
1 polymer ?
#
loop_
_entity_poly.entity_id
_entity_poly.type
_entity_poly.pdbx_seq_one_letter_code
_entity_poly.pdbx_strand_id
1 'polypeptide(L)'
;METKLLRIAELAKSNTKMKFTSLAHLLNEQSLTHCYFELPNKKATGVHGTTKEQYTENLEENIMDLASRLKSKSYRPVPVRRMYIPKLNSDKKRPLGIPEHEDKIVQKGIAKVLNAIYENDFLNCSFGFRPNRNCHDALKILNFYIEKRAVSYVVDVDIKGFFDNVDHKWMMEFLKHRIADPNLLRIISRFLKGGYMEEGRRYKTETGTPQGGVVSPILANIYLHYVLDLWFEKVVRKQCEGQAYIVRYADDFVCCFQHKREAQQFYESLKSRLKKFNLEIAEDKTKVIPFGRFAEHNAKRIGNSKPATFDFLGFTHYCSKSKQGKFRVKRKSSRKKVQGKLRETKE
;
A
#
# COMPACT_ATOMS: atom_id res chain seq x y z
N MET A 1 -5.65 -15.16 -20.60
CA MET A 1 -5.70 -13.88 -19.85
C MET A 1 -4.41 -13.09 -20.00
N GLU A 2 -3.25 -13.74 -19.83
CA GLU A 2 -1.92 -13.10 -19.87
C GLU A 2 -1.65 -12.30 -21.15
N THR A 3 -1.91 -12.85 -22.34
CA THR A 3 -1.66 -12.15 -23.62
C THR A 3 -2.46 -10.85 -23.75
N LYS A 4 -3.71 -10.83 -23.28
CA LYS A 4 -4.56 -9.62 -23.28
C LYS A 4 -4.10 -8.60 -22.25
N LEU A 5 -3.69 -9.05 -21.05
CA LEU A 5 -3.15 -8.18 -20.00
C LEU A 5 -1.79 -7.58 -20.40
N LEU A 6 -0.93 -8.34 -21.08
CA LEU A 6 0.33 -7.85 -21.62
C LEU A 6 0.09 -6.74 -22.65
N ARG A 7 -0.86 -6.94 -23.58
CA ARG A 7 -1.25 -5.89 -24.54
C ARG A 7 -1.76 -4.63 -23.84
N ILE A 8 -2.55 -4.77 -22.78
CA ILE A 8 -3.00 -3.63 -21.97
C ILE A 8 -1.81 -2.92 -21.31
N ALA A 9 -0.85 -3.67 -20.77
CA ALA A 9 0.35 -3.11 -20.18
C ALA A 9 1.23 -2.38 -21.20
N GLU A 10 1.37 -2.92 -22.41
CA GLU A 10 2.09 -2.27 -23.52
C GLU A 10 1.42 -0.96 -23.95
N LEU A 11 0.09 -0.97 -24.11
CA LEU A 11 -0.69 0.23 -24.42
C LEU A 11 -0.61 1.27 -23.30
N ALA A 12 -0.64 0.83 -22.04
CA ALA A 12 -0.51 1.70 -20.88
C ALA A 12 0.88 2.36 -20.82
N LYS A 13 1.92 1.64 -21.26
CA LYS A 13 3.28 2.14 -21.35
C LYS A 13 3.48 3.11 -22.50
N SER A 14 2.91 2.84 -23.67
CA SER A 14 3.09 3.71 -24.85
C SER A 14 2.25 4.98 -24.79
N ASN A 15 1.08 4.95 -24.14
CA ASN A 15 0.20 6.11 -24.06
C ASN A 15 -0.28 6.37 -22.62
N THR A 16 0.42 7.28 -21.94
CA THR A 16 0.16 7.64 -20.53
C THR A 16 -1.17 8.37 -20.27
N LYS A 17 -1.87 8.82 -21.32
CA LYS A 17 -3.18 9.48 -21.22
C LYS A 17 -4.33 8.58 -21.68
N MET A 18 -4.04 7.37 -22.16
CA MET A 18 -5.07 6.47 -22.68
C MET A 18 -6.02 6.05 -21.56
N LYS A 19 -7.32 6.16 -21.85
CA LYS A 19 -8.37 5.62 -20.99
C LYS A 19 -8.81 4.27 -21.52
N PHE A 20 -8.70 3.25 -20.68
CA PHE A 20 -9.10 1.90 -21.01
C PHE A 20 -10.62 1.74 -20.86
N THR A 21 -11.25 1.31 -21.94
CA THR A 21 -12.68 0.97 -22.01
C THR A 21 -12.86 -0.54 -22.09
N SER A 22 -14.04 -1.05 -21.69
CA SER A 22 -14.37 -2.48 -21.74
C SER A 22 -13.26 -3.34 -21.11
N LEU A 23 -13.06 -3.26 -19.81
CA LEU A 23 -12.13 -4.09 -19.06
C LEU A 23 -12.84 -5.23 -18.32
N ALA A 24 -14.11 -5.06 -17.99
CA ALA A 24 -14.91 -6.06 -17.28
C ALA A 24 -15.03 -7.38 -18.05
N HIS A 25 -14.96 -7.37 -19.39
CA HIS A 25 -14.97 -8.59 -20.20
C HIS A 25 -13.72 -9.48 -19.99
N LEU A 26 -12.65 -8.94 -19.39
CA LEU A 26 -11.46 -9.69 -19.04
C LEU A 26 -11.70 -10.62 -17.84
N LEU A 27 -12.76 -10.36 -17.05
CA LEU A 27 -13.23 -11.22 -15.96
C LEU A 27 -14.17 -12.30 -16.52
N ASN A 28 -13.62 -13.18 -17.38
CA ASN A 28 -14.33 -14.33 -17.95
C ASN A 28 -13.98 -15.63 -17.21
N GLU A 29 -14.67 -16.72 -17.54
CA GLU A 29 -14.52 -18.04 -16.90
C GLU A 29 -13.06 -18.48 -16.79
N GLN A 30 -12.35 -18.57 -17.92
CA GLN A 30 -10.92 -18.95 -17.94
C GLN A 30 -10.05 -18.09 -17.02
N SER A 31 -10.33 -16.79 -17.01
CA SER A 31 -9.58 -15.81 -16.23
C SER A 31 -9.82 -15.96 -14.72
N LEU A 32 -11.07 -16.27 -14.34
CA LEU A 32 -11.49 -16.48 -12.95
C LEU A 32 -10.97 -17.83 -12.44
N THR A 33 -10.98 -18.87 -13.27
CA THR A 33 -10.36 -20.17 -12.97
C THR A 33 -8.87 -20.02 -12.71
N HIS A 34 -8.16 -19.25 -13.52
CA HIS A 34 -6.75 -18.98 -13.26
C HIS A 34 -6.55 -18.21 -11.94
N CYS A 35 -7.39 -17.21 -11.66
CA CYS A 35 -7.34 -16.47 -10.39
C CYS A 35 -7.61 -17.39 -9.19
N TYR A 36 -8.49 -18.37 -9.32
CA TYR A 36 -8.80 -19.37 -8.30
C TYR A 36 -7.56 -20.22 -7.95
N PHE A 37 -6.85 -20.74 -8.95
CA PHE A 37 -5.66 -21.55 -8.71
C PHE A 37 -4.52 -20.76 -8.04
N GLU A 38 -4.39 -19.46 -8.33
CA GLU A 38 -3.42 -18.59 -7.68
C GLU A 38 -3.76 -18.22 -6.23
N LEU A 39 -5.00 -18.45 -5.78
CA LEU A 39 -5.35 -18.18 -4.39
C LEU A 39 -4.65 -19.19 -3.47
N PRO A 40 -3.97 -18.74 -2.41
CA PRO A 40 -3.26 -19.65 -1.51
C PRO A 40 -4.23 -20.59 -0.80
N ASN A 41 -3.78 -21.84 -0.61
CA ASN A 41 -4.52 -22.86 0.12
C ASN A 41 -4.57 -22.50 1.61
N LYS A 42 -5.65 -22.88 2.32
CA LYS A 42 -5.81 -22.70 3.79
C LYS A 42 -5.92 -21.25 4.29
N LYS A 43 -6.61 -20.36 3.57
CA LYS A 43 -6.98 -19.04 4.11
C LYS A 43 -8.30 -19.09 4.89
N ALA A 44 -8.40 -18.25 5.91
CA ALA A 44 -9.64 -18.05 6.66
C ALA A 44 -10.82 -17.77 5.73
N THR A 45 -11.96 -18.38 6.05
CA THR A 45 -13.20 -18.32 5.28
C THR A 45 -13.95 -17.01 5.54
N GLY A 46 -14.82 -16.64 4.60
CA GLY A 46 -15.64 -15.44 4.69
C GLY A 46 -16.79 -15.61 5.68
N VAL A 47 -17.89 -14.91 5.43
CA VAL A 47 -19.09 -14.97 6.27
C VAL A 47 -19.80 -16.31 6.11
N HIS A 48 -19.82 -16.86 4.88
CA HIS A 48 -20.54 -18.10 4.58
C HIS A 48 -19.74 -19.36 4.91
N GLY A 49 -18.47 -19.22 5.31
CA GLY A 49 -17.66 -20.36 5.73
C GLY A 49 -17.18 -21.25 4.59
N THR A 50 -17.46 -20.93 3.32
CA THR A 50 -17.09 -21.75 2.15
C THR A 50 -15.57 -21.92 2.07
N THR A 51 -15.12 -23.17 2.19
CA THR A 51 -13.69 -23.49 2.07
C THR A 51 -13.27 -23.59 0.61
N LYS A 52 -11.96 -23.54 0.35
CA LYS A 52 -11.44 -23.72 -1.02
C LYS A 52 -11.75 -25.14 -1.51
N GLU A 53 -11.67 -26.11 -0.62
CA GLU A 53 -11.93 -27.52 -0.87
C GLU A 53 -13.39 -27.72 -1.32
N GLN A 54 -14.35 -27.19 -0.55
CA GLN A 54 -15.78 -27.22 -0.91
C GLN A 54 -16.07 -26.52 -2.23
N TYR A 55 -15.43 -25.37 -2.48
CA TYR A 55 -15.58 -24.66 -3.75
C TYR A 55 -14.99 -25.43 -4.94
N THR A 56 -14.00 -26.31 -4.71
CA THR A 56 -13.36 -27.12 -5.76
C THR A 56 -14.28 -28.21 -6.28
N GLU A 57 -15.15 -28.76 -5.43
CA GLU A 57 -16.01 -29.90 -5.78
C GLU A 57 -16.87 -29.62 -7.02
N ASN A 58 -17.42 -28.40 -7.14
CA ASN A 58 -18.20 -27.93 -8.29
C ASN A 58 -17.55 -26.71 -8.97
N LEU A 59 -16.23 -26.74 -9.14
CA LEU A 59 -15.45 -25.58 -9.59
C LEU A 59 -15.94 -24.96 -10.91
N GLU A 60 -16.19 -25.79 -11.93
CA GLU A 60 -16.57 -25.32 -13.26
C GLU A 60 -17.93 -24.62 -13.26
N GLU A 61 -18.93 -25.24 -12.62
CA GLU A 61 -20.28 -24.70 -12.51
C GLU A 61 -20.31 -23.40 -11.68
N ASN A 62 -19.62 -23.38 -10.55
CA ASN A 62 -19.49 -22.20 -9.69
C ASN A 62 -18.85 -21.01 -10.44
N ILE A 63 -17.81 -21.26 -11.23
CA ILE A 63 -17.13 -20.21 -12.01
C ILE A 63 -18.00 -19.75 -13.19
N MET A 64 -18.71 -20.66 -13.84
CA MET A 64 -19.62 -20.32 -14.94
C MET A 64 -20.76 -19.43 -14.45
N ASP A 65 -21.37 -19.77 -13.31
CA ASP A 65 -22.38 -18.93 -12.66
C ASP A 65 -21.80 -17.57 -12.24
N LEU A 66 -20.64 -17.54 -11.59
CA LEU A 66 -19.98 -16.29 -11.19
C LEU A 66 -19.71 -15.37 -12.39
N ALA A 67 -19.19 -15.92 -13.49
CA ALA A 67 -18.95 -15.18 -14.72
C ALA A 67 -20.26 -14.68 -15.34
N SER A 68 -21.33 -15.48 -15.32
CA SER A 68 -22.66 -15.10 -15.77
C SER A 68 -23.23 -13.94 -14.93
N ARG A 69 -23.10 -13.99 -13.60
CA ARG A 69 -23.51 -12.91 -12.69
C ARG A 69 -22.72 -11.62 -12.90
N LEU A 70 -21.43 -11.72 -13.23
CA LEU A 70 -20.59 -10.57 -13.57
C LEU A 70 -21.02 -9.94 -14.91
N LYS A 71 -21.26 -10.76 -15.95
CA LYS A 71 -21.74 -10.31 -17.27
C LYS A 71 -23.12 -9.66 -17.19
N SER A 72 -24.06 -10.30 -16.49
CA SER A 72 -25.45 -9.83 -16.29
C SER A 72 -25.59 -8.70 -15.29
N LYS A 73 -24.48 -8.23 -14.68
CA LYS A 73 -24.45 -7.08 -13.75
C LYS A 73 -25.14 -7.34 -12.40
N SER A 74 -25.56 -8.58 -12.14
CA SER A 74 -26.28 -9.02 -10.94
C SER A 74 -25.35 -9.33 -9.76
N TYR A 75 -24.06 -9.58 -10.00
CA TYR A 75 -23.08 -9.89 -8.95
C TYR A 75 -23.01 -8.80 -7.85
N ARG A 76 -23.22 -9.21 -6.59
CA ARG A 76 -23.13 -8.34 -5.41
C ARG A 76 -22.08 -8.92 -4.45
N PRO A 77 -21.03 -8.15 -4.11
CA PRO A 77 -20.07 -8.56 -3.09
C PRO A 77 -20.75 -8.82 -1.75
N VAL A 78 -20.23 -9.82 -1.03
CA VAL A 78 -20.68 -10.16 0.31
C VAL A 78 -19.95 -9.25 1.31
N PRO A 79 -20.60 -8.78 2.39
CA PRO A 79 -19.91 -8.05 3.46
C PRO A 79 -18.75 -8.86 4.02
N VAL A 80 -17.60 -8.21 4.22
CA VAL A 80 -16.40 -8.92 4.72
C VAL A 80 -16.58 -9.33 6.18
N ARG A 81 -16.12 -10.51 6.57
CA ARG A 81 -16.13 -10.96 7.97
C ARG A 81 -15.05 -10.22 8.75
N ARG A 82 -15.41 -9.48 9.81
CA ARG A 82 -14.47 -8.72 10.64
C ARG A 82 -13.85 -9.62 11.71
N MET A 83 -12.54 -9.61 11.80
CA MET A 83 -11.75 -10.34 12.80
C MET A 83 -10.68 -9.41 13.37
N TYR A 84 -10.30 -9.57 14.63
CA TYR A 84 -9.31 -8.72 15.28
C TYR A 84 -8.01 -9.45 15.48
N ILE A 85 -6.91 -8.86 15.00
CA ILE A 85 -5.55 -9.33 15.25
C ILE A 85 -4.88 -8.35 16.23
N PRO A 86 -4.28 -8.81 17.33
CA PRO A 86 -3.54 -7.94 18.24
C PRO A 86 -2.40 -7.24 17.50
N LYS A 87 -2.21 -5.93 17.72
CA LYS A 87 -1.02 -5.24 17.19
C LYS A 87 0.18 -5.62 18.04
N LEU A 88 1.29 -5.92 17.37
CA LEU A 88 2.59 -6.15 18.00
C LEU A 88 2.94 -4.99 18.96
N ASN A 89 3.06 -5.31 20.25
CA ASN A 89 3.37 -4.39 21.36
C ASN A 89 2.37 -3.23 21.56
N SER A 90 1.07 -3.47 21.35
CA SER A 90 0.02 -2.52 21.70
C SER A 90 -1.26 -3.24 22.11
N ASP A 91 -1.99 -2.68 23.08
CA ASP A 91 -3.33 -3.17 23.46
C ASP A 91 -4.39 -2.93 22.37
N LYS A 92 -4.02 -2.19 21.31
CA LYS A 92 -4.90 -1.91 20.17
C LYS A 92 -4.96 -3.13 19.25
N LYS A 93 -6.18 -3.55 18.92
CA LYS A 93 -6.43 -4.58 17.90
C LYS A 93 -6.50 -3.95 16.50
N ARG A 94 -6.06 -4.68 15.48
CA ARG A 94 -6.19 -4.33 14.06
C ARG A 94 -7.38 -5.11 13.48
N PRO A 95 -8.42 -4.43 12.96
CA PRO A 95 -9.49 -5.13 12.28
C PRO A 95 -8.99 -5.69 10.95
N LEU A 96 -9.35 -6.93 10.64
CA LEU A 96 -9.11 -7.59 9.38
C LEU A 96 -10.48 -8.00 8.81
N GLY A 97 -10.78 -7.54 7.60
CA GLY A 97 -11.91 -8.00 6.82
C GLY A 97 -11.49 -9.18 5.95
N ILE A 98 -12.07 -10.35 6.22
CA ILE A 98 -11.86 -11.55 5.41
C ILE A 98 -13.01 -11.64 4.40
N PRO A 99 -12.74 -11.46 3.10
CA PRO A 99 -13.77 -11.57 2.06
C PRO A 99 -14.18 -13.03 1.84
N GLU A 100 -15.34 -13.19 1.21
CA GLU A 100 -15.82 -14.51 0.76
C GLU A 100 -14.92 -15.10 -0.33
N HIS A 101 -15.05 -16.41 -0.56
CA HIS A 101 -14.22 -17.11 -1.54
C HIS A 101 -14.37 -16.54 -2.96
N GLU A 102 -15.60 -16.42 -3.47
CA GLU A 102 -15.89 -15.81 -4.78
C GLU A 102 -15.34 -14.38 -4.87
N ASP A 103 -15.56 -13.58 -3.84
CA ASP A 103 -15.09 -12.20 -3.76
C ASP A 103 -13.57 -12.13 -3.86
N LYS A 104 -12.83 -13.06 -3.26
CA LYS A 104 -11.36 -13.16 -3.41
C LYS A 104 -10.95 -13.43 -4.86
N ILE A 105 -11.66 -14.30 -5.58
CA ILE A 105 -11.39 -14.61 -6.99
C ILE A 105 -11.60 -13.35 -7.85
N VAL A 106 -12.75 -12.69 -7.69
CA VAL A 106 -13.07 -11.47 -8.45
C VAL A 106 -12.08 -10.35 -8.12
N GLN A 107 -11.78 -10.12 -6.83
CA GLN A 107 -10.79 -9.13 -6.41
C GLN A 107 -9.40 -9.41 -6.98
N LYS A 108 -8.99 -10.67 -7.07
CA LYS A 108 -7.71 -11.07 -7.68
C LYS A 108 -7.69 -10.74 -9.17
N GLY A 109 -8.77 -11.03 -9.90
CA GLY A 109 -8.91 -10.68 -11.30
C GLY A 109 -8.84 -9.17 -11.53
N ILE A 110 -9.56 -8.38 -10.72
CA ILE A 110 -9.50 -6.92 -10.75
C ILE A 110 -8.08 -6.44 -10.46
N ALA A 111 -7.41 -6.98 -9.45
CA ALA A 111 -6.06 -6.59 -9.09
C ALA A 111 -5.07 -6.83 -10.25
N LYS A 112 -5.21 -7.95 -10.99
CA LYS A 112 -4.40 -8.20 -12.20
C LYS A 112 -4.62 -7.15 -13.28
N VAL A 113 -5.88 -6.80 -13.55
CA VAL A 113 -6.23 -5.75 -14.52
C VAL A 113 -5.66 -4.39 -14.10
N LEU A 114 -5.82 -4.01 -12.82
CA LEU A 114 -5.29 -2.76 -12.29
C LEU A 114 -3.76 -2.72 -12.33
N ASN A 115 -3.08 -3.81 -11.97
CA ASN A 115 -1.62 -3.90 -12.05
C ASN A 115 -1.13 -3.71 -13.49
N ALA A 116 -1.78 -4.34 -14.48
CA ALA A 116 -1.40 -4.18 -15.88
C ALA A 116 -1.50 -2.71 -16.35
N ILE A 117 -2.46 -1.94 -15.83
CA ILE A 117 -2.67 -0.54 -16.22
C ILE A 117 -1.73 0.42 -15.47
N TYR A 118 -1.61 0.26 -14.15
CA TYR A 118 -0.97 1.25 -13.28
C TYR A 118 0.49 0.97 -12.95
N GLU A 119 0.99 -0.26 -13.13
CA GLU A 119 2.39 -0.57 -12.79
C GLU A 119 3.39 0.27 -13.58
N ASN A 120 3.03 0.62 -14.82
CA ASN A 120 3.81 1.52 -15.68
C ASN A 120 3.73 3.00 -15.27
N ASP A 121 2.68 3.39 -14.55
CA ASP A 121 2.49 4.77 -14.08
C ASP A 121 3.17 5.02 -12.72
N PHE A 122 3.26 3.97 -11.90
CA PHE A 122 3.82 4.09 -10.56
C PHE A 122 5.28 4.51 -10.58
N LEU A 123 5.57 5.58 -9.84
CA LEU A 123 6.91 6.10 -9.69
C LEU A 123 7.85 5.09 -9.02
N ASN A 124 9.14 5.22 -9.33
CA ASN A 124 10.18 4.33 -8.80
C ASN A 124 10.36 4.42 -7.28
N CYS A 125 9.82 5.44 -6.63
CA CYS A 125 9.84 5.60 -5.18
C CYS A 125 8.88 4.68 -4.42
N SER A 126 7.94 4.03 -5.09
CA SER A 126 6.96 3.12 -4.47
C SER A 126 7.36 1.64 -4.64
N PHE A 127 7.37 0.89 -3.54
CA PHE A 127 7.83 -0.52 -3.52
C PHE A 127 6.79 -1.51 -2.98
N GLY A 128 5.87 -1.06 -2.12
CA GLY A 128 4.96 -1.95 -1.42
C GLY A 128 3.98 -2.62 -2.37
N PHE A 129 3.77 -3.94 -2.22
CA PHE A 129 2.76 -4.72 -2.95
C PHE A 129 2.81 -4.61 -4.48
N ARG A 130 3.99 -4.35 -5.06
CA ARG A 130 4.21 -4.29 -6.50
C ARG A 130 4.92 -5.55 -7.01
N PRO A 131 4.63 -6.01 -8.24
CA PRO A 131 5.39 -7.09 -8.87
C PRO A 131 6.88 -6.74 -8.93
N ASN A 132 7.75 -7.72 -8.65
CA ASN A 132 9.22 -7.58 -8.74
C ASN A 132 9.85 -6.48 -7.87
N ARG A 133 9.15 -5.99 -6.85
CA ARG A 133 9.69 -5.04 -5.86
C ARG A 133 9.52 -5.59 -4.46
N ASN A 134 10.57 -5.51 -3.66
CA ASN A 134 10.55 -6.01 -2.29
C ASN A 134 10.99 -4.94 -1.27
N CYS A 135 10.81 -5.26 0.01
CA CYS A 135 11.21 -4.41 1.13
C CYS A 135 12.72 -4.11 1.12
N HIS A 136 13.56 -5.08 0.73
CA HIS A 136 15.00 -4.88 0.68
C HIS A 136 15.41 -3.86 -0.39
N ASP A 137 14.69 -3.78 -1.51
CA ASP A 137 14.96 -2.81 -2.56
C ASP A 137 14.67 -1.37 -2.11
N ALA A 138 13.55 -1.18 -1.38
CA ALA A 138 13.24 0.10 -0.73
C ALA A 138 14.37 0.52 0.23
N LEU A 139 14.86 -0.41 1.06
CA LEU A 139 15.94 -0.15 2.00
C LEU A 139 17.29 0.12 1.31
N LYS A 140 17.60 -0.58 0.20
CA LYS A 140 18.81 -0.34 -0.59
C LYS A 140 18.81 1.07 -1.17
N ILE A 141 17.68 1.50 -1.72
CA ILE A 141 17.52 2.85 -2.31
C ILE A 141 17.57 3.93 -1.24
N LEU A 142 16.92 3.71 -0.09
CA LEU A 142 17.02 4.61 1.06
C LEU A 142 18.48 4.79 1.52
N ASN A 143 19.23 3.69 1.67
CA ASN A 143 20.64 3.73 2.02
C ASN A 143 21.46 4.46 0.95
N PHE A 144 21.16 4.27 -0.33
CA PHE A 144 21.84 4.98 -1.41
C PHE A 144 21.62 6.50 -1.29
N TYR A 145 20.39 6.95 -1.06
CA TYR A 145 20.11 8.38 -0.85
C TYR A 145 20.87 8.93 0.35
N ILE A 146 20.80 8.27 1.51
CA ILE A 146 21.43 8.78 2.72
C ILE A 146 22.97 8.73 2.65
N GLU A 147 23.54 7.67 2.08
CA GLU A 147 25.00 7.49 2.05
C GLU A 147 25.68 8.25 0.91
N LYS A 148 25.08 8.30 -0.28
CA LYS A 148 25.72 8.82 -1.50
C LYS A 148 25.30 10.24 -1.86
N ARG A 149 24.11 10.66 -1.45
CA ARG A 149 23.56 12.00 -1.74
C ARG A 149 23.75 12.93 -0.53
N ALA A 150 23.41 14.21 -0.70
CA ALA A 150 23.57 15.26 0.30
C ALA A 150 22.40 15.30 1.31
N VAL A 151 21.92 14.14 1.76
CA VAL A 151 20.81 14.05 2.72
C VAL A 151 21.33 14.28 4.13
N SER A 152 20.65 15.16 4.88
CA SER A 152 20.96 15.46 6.29
C SER A 152 19.76 15.35 7.22
N TYR A 153 18.55 15.22 6.69
CA TYR A 153 17.31 15.10 7.45
C TYR A 153 16.42 14.02 6.86
N VAL A 154 15.77 13.28 7.74
CA VAL A 154 14.80 12.24 7.41
C VAL A 154 13.49 12.57 8.09
N VAL A 155 12.40 12.56 7.34
CA VAL A 155 11.03 12.68 7.85
C VAL A 155 10.40 11.29 7.73
N ASP A 156 10.26 10.64 8.88
CA ASP A 156 9.59 9.35 9.02
C ASP A 156 8.11 9.59 9.23
N VAL A 157 7.23 9.17 8.31
CA VAL A 157 5.80 9.51 8.32
C VAL A 157 4.94 8.25 8.34
N ASP A 158 3.97 8.22 9.27
CA ASP A 158 2.94 7.18 9.37
C ASP A 158 1.56 7.80 9.16
N ILE A 159 0.75 7.21 8.27
CA ILE A 159 -0.65 7.65 8.08
C ILE A 159 -1.54 6.95 9.10
N LYS A 160 -2.33 7.72 9.84
CA LYS A 160 -3.23 7.20 10.85
C LYS A 160 -4.38 6.46 10.20
N GLY A 161 -4.39 5.12 10.37
CA GLY A 161 -5.50 4.28 9.93
C GLY A 161 -5.78 4.39 8.44
N PHE A 162 -4.74 4.38 7.59
CA PHE A 162 -4.89 4.61 6.15
C PHE A 162 -6.03 3.79 5.54
N PHE A 163 -6.02 2.47 5.73
CA PHE A 163 -7.04 1.58 5.17
C PHE A 163 -8.46 1.86 5.69
N ASP A 164 -8.63 2.45 6.87
CA ASP A 164 -9.95 2.78 7.43
C ASP A 164 -10.47 4.15 6.93
N ASN A 165 -9.56 5.03 6.50
CA ASN A 165 -9.86 6.44 6.16
C ASN A 165 -9.85 6.75 4.66
N VAL A 166 -9.56 5.77 3.79
CA VAL A 166 -9.59 5.99 2.33
C VAL A 166 -10.97 6.49 1.87
N ASP A 167 -11.01 7.68 1.27
CA ASP A 167 -12.26 8.24 0.74
C ASP A 167 -12.66 7.56 -0.57
N HIS A 168 -13.88 7.03 -0.62
CA HIS A 168 -14.38 6.31 -1.80
C HIS A 168 -14.60 7.22 -3.01
N LYS A 169 -15.01 8.48 -2.80
CA LYS A 169 -15.22 9.43 -3.90
C LYS A 169 -13.89 9.72 -4.58
N TRP A 170 -12.86 10.08 -3.80
CA TRP A 170 -11.52 10.31 -4.31
C TRP A 170 -10.92 9.08 -4.98
N MET A 171 -11.08 7.90 -4.38
CA MET A 171 -10.63 6.64 -4.99
C MET A 171 -11.25 6.43 -6.37
N MET A 172 -12.55 6.65 -6.52
CA MET A 172 -13.24 6.51 -7.81
C MET A 172 -12.79 7.55 -8.82
N GLU A 173 -12.54 8.80 -8.41
CA GLU A 173 -12.00 9.84 -9.30
C GLU A 173 -10.59 9.50 -9.78
N PHE A 174 -9.72 8.98 -8.89
CA PHE A 174 -8.39 8.53 -9.29
C PHE A 174 -8.44 7.39 -10.31
N LEU A 175 -9.33 6.42 -10.10
CA LEU A 175 -9.50 5.30 -11.03
C LEU A 175 -9.98 5.77 -12.42
N LYS A 176 -10.87 6.78 -12.46
CA LYS A 176 -11.41 7.35 -13.72
C LYS A 176 -10.36 8.05 -14.59
N HIS A 177 -9.18 8.38 -14.06
CA HIS A 177 -8.11 8.95 -14.87
C HIS A 177 -7.64 7.98 -15.96
N ARG A 178 -7.58 6.68 -15.66
CA ARG A 178 -7.11 5.64 -16.60
C ARG A 178 -8.20 4.67 -17.01
N ILE A 179 -9.28 4.56 -16.26
CA ILE A 179 -10.36 3.59 -16.53
C ILE A 179 -11.62 4.34 -16.91
N ALA A 180 -12.09 4.14 -18.14
CA ALA A 180 -13.38 4.63 -18.62
C ALA A 180 -14.46 3.54 -18.65
N ASP A 181 -14.16 2.31 -18.23
CA ASP A 181 -15.15 1.24 -18.16
C ASP A 181 -16.09 1.38 -16.94
N PRO A 182 -17.39 1.71 -17.15
CA PRO A 182 -18.34 1.87 -16.06
C PRO A 182 -18.62 0.55 -15.33
N ASN A 183 -18.50 -0.61 -15.99
CA ASN A 183 -18.81 -1.90 -15.37
C ASN A 183 -17.76 -2.29 -14.33
N LEU A 184 -16.48 -2.16 -14.68
CA LEU A 184 -15.37 -2.42 -13.76
C LEU A 184 -15.40 -1.44 -12.58
N LEU A 185 -15.57 -0.14 -12.86
CA LEU A 185 -15.69 0.90 -11.82
C LEU A 185 -16.85 0.61 -10.86
N ARG A 186 -17.98 0.13 -11.38
CA ARG A 186 -19.12 -0.23 -10.53
C ARG A 186 -18.82 -1.43 -9.63
N ILE A 187 -18.11 -2.45 -10.12
CA ILE A 187 -17.74 -3.61 -9.28
C ILE A 187 -16.79 -3.15 -8.16
N ILE A 188 -15.78 -2.33 -8.48
CA ILE A 188 -14.86 -1.75 -7.48
C ILE A 188 -15.65 -0.92 -6.45
N SER A 189 -16.56 -0.06 -6.90
CA SER A 189 -17.41 0.73 -6.00
C SER A 189 -18.28 -0.14 -5.09
N ARG A 190 -18.80 -1.26 -5.60
CA ARG A 190 -19.55 -2.23 -4.78
C ARG A 190 -18.67 -2.88 -3.72
N PHE A 191 -17.41 -3.21 -4.02
CA PHE A 191 -16.47 -3.74 -3.03
C PHE A 191 -16.14 -2.71 -1.94
N LEU A 192 -15.91 -1.46 -2.31
CA LEU A 192 -15.64 -0.38 -1.34
C LEU A 192 -16.83 -0.16 -0.39
N LYS A 193 -18.05 -0.17 -0.92
CA LYS A 193 -19.30 0.04 -0.17
C LYS A 193 -19.90 -1.24 0.42
N GLY A 194 -19.24 -2.39 0.25
CA GLY A 194 -19.78 -3.72 0.58
C GLY A 194 -20.15 -3.90 2.07
N GLY A 195 -19.56 -3.07 2.93
CA GLY A 195 -19.75 -3.17 4.37
C GLY A 195 -18.90 -4.28 4.99
N TYR A 196 -19.06 -4.45 6.29
CA TYR A 196 -18.49 -5.58 7.02
C TYR A 196 -19.56 -6.21 7.92
N MET A 197 -19.32 -7.46 8.29
CA MET A 197 -20.15 -8.19 9.23
C MET A 197 -19.34 -8.47 10.50
N GLU A 198 -19.93 -8.15 11.64
CA GLU A 198 -19.35 -8.31 12.97
C GLU A 198 -20.43 -8.83 13.91
N GLU A 199 -20.18 -9.97 14.55
CA GLU A 199 -21.13 -10.63 15.49
C GLU A 199 -22.55 -10.82 14.89
N GLY A 200 -22.62 -11.21 13.62
CA GLY A 200 -23.89 -11.41 12.91
C GLY A 200 -24.63 -10.13 12.50
N ARG A 201 -24.11 -8.95 12.84
CA ARG A 201 -24.67 -7.65 12.43
C ARG A 201 -23.94 -7.09 11.22
N ARG A 202 -24.70 -6.53 10.27
CA ARG A 202 -24.17 -5.89 9.07
C ARG A 202 -23.97 -4.40 9.32
N TYR A 203 -22.75 -3.93 9.08
CA TYR A 203 -22.38 -2.52 9.16
C TYR A 203 -22.05 -2.00 7.76
N LYS A 204 -22.48 -0.76 7.47
CA LYS A 204 -22.10 -0.06 6.24
C LYS A 204 -20.70 0.52 6.39
N THR A 205 -19.93 0.50 5.31
CA THR A 205 -18.61 1.14 5.23
C THR A 205 -18.76 2.43 4.44
N GLU A 206 -18.68 3.57 5.14
CA GLU A 206 -18.74 4.90 4.50
C GLU A 206 -17.37 5.37 3.99
N THR A 207 -16.30 4.95 4.65
CA THR A 207 -14.91 5.22 4.31
C THR A 207 -14.05 3.98 4.50
N GLY A 208 -12.90 3.96 3.84
CA GLY A 208 -11.91 2.90 3.97
C GLY A 208 -12.04 1.79 2.93
N THR A 209 -11.04 0.93 2.88
CA THR A 209 -11.00 -0.28 2.07
C THR A 209 -10.88 -1.48 3.01
N PRO A 210 -11.58 -2.60 2.75
CA PRO A 210 -11.48 -3.78 3.60
C PRO A 210 -10.02 -4.22 3.79
N GLN A 211 -9.54 -4.15 5.03
CA GLN A 211 -8.19 -4.58 5.38
C GLN A 211 -8.10 -6.10 5.27
N GLY A 212 -7.47 -6.63 4.23
CA GLY A 212 -7.45 -8.08 3.94
C GLY A 212 -8.08 -8.47 2.60
N GLY A 213 -8.71 -7.52 1.90
CA GLY A 213 -9.10 -7.67 0.50
C GLY A 213 -7.88 -7.87 -0.40
N VAL A 214 -7.98 -8.75 -1.39
CA VAL A 214 -6.89 -9.05 -2.35
C VAL A 214 -6.60 -7.84 -3.24
N VAL A 215 -7.63 -7.02 -3.50
CA VAL A 215 -7.54 -5.80 -4.31
C VAL A 215 -7.11 -4.56 -3.52
N SER A 216 -7.25 -4.58 -2.18
CA SER A 216 -6.98 -3.41 -1.33
C SER A 216 -5.55 -2.87 -1.46
N PRO A 217 -4.48 -3.69 -1.56
CA PRO A 217 -3.12 -3.18 -1.69
C PRO A 217 -2.87 -2.38 -2.98
N ILE A 218 -3.42 -2.81 -4.13
CA ILE A 218 -3.27 -2.05 -5.38
C ILE A 218 -4.09 -0.75 -5.34
N LEU A 219 -5.30 -0.79 -4.79
CA LEU A 219 -6.11 0.43 -4.59
C LEU A 219 -5.39 1.44 -3.69
N ALA A 220 -4.80 0.98 -2.58
CA ALA A 220 -3.98 1.79 -1.70
C ALA A 220 -2.82 2.48 -2.44
N ASN A 221 -2.11 1.71 -3.27
CA ASN A 221 -1.01 2.24 -4.08
C ASN A 221 -1.47 3.27 -5.11
N ILE A 222 -2.60 3.05 -5.79
CA ILE A 222 -3.20 4.02 -6.72
C ILE A 222 -3.53 5.32 -5.99
N TYR A 223 -4.19 5.22 -4.83
CA TYR A 223 -4.55 6.40 -4.04
C TYR A 223 -3.33 7.22 -3.64
N LEU A 224 -2.33 6.58 -3.03
CA LEU A 224 -1.11 7.26 -2.58
C LEU A 224 -0.23 7.73 -3.74
N HIS A 225 -0.31 7.09 -4.90
CA HIS A 225 0.38 7.57 -6.09
C HIS A 225 -0.09 8.97 -6.50
N TYR A 226 -1.40 9.21 -6.55
CA TYR A 226 -1.96 10.53 -6.89
C TYR A 226 -1.85 11.55 -5.75
N VAL A 227 -2.09 11.11 -4.51
CA VAL A 227 -2.10 12.00 -3.35
C VAL A 227 -0.69 12.46 -2.98
N LEU A 228 0.27 11.52 -2.94
CA LEU A 228 1.60 11.69 -2.38
C LEU A 228 2.70 11.62 -3.45
N ASP A 229 2.85 10.51 -4.17
CA ASP A 229 4.02 10.28 -5.03
C ASP A 229 4.16 11.35 -6.12
N LEU A 230 3.07 11.60 -6.88
CA LEU A 230 3.05 12.62 -7.94
C LEU A 230 3.18 14.04 -7.38
N TRP A 231 2.58 14.31 -6.22
CA TRP A 231 2.69 15.62 -5.57
C TRP A 231 4.11 15.89 -5.09
N PHE A 232 4.76 14.90 -4.49
CA PHE A 232 6.16 15.00 -4.08
C PHE A 232 7.07 15.28 -5.27
N GLU A 233 6.92 14.49 -6.33
CA GLU A 233 7.78 14.57 -7.52
C GLU A 233 7.61 15.88 -8.31
N LYS A 234 6.36 16.35 -8.45
CA LYS A 234 6.03 17.51 -9.30
C LYS A 234 6.00 18.84 -8.57
N VAL A 235 5.73 18.85 -7.26
CA VAL A 235 5.57 20.07 -6.47
C VAL A 235 6.70 20.18 -5.45
N VAL A 236 6.79 19.26 -4.49
CA VAL A 236 7.73 19.35 -3.37
C VAL A 236 9.17 19.41 -3.88
N ARG A 237 9.57 18.47 -4.74
CA ARG A 237 10.93 18.42 -5.25
C ARG A 237 11.33 19.65 -6.07
N LYS A 238 10.38 20.32 -6.72
CA LYS A 238 10.65 21.56 -7.48
C LYS A 238 10.75 22.79 -6.58
N GLN A 239 10.13 22.75 -5.40
CA GLN A 239 10.18 23.83 -4.41
C GLN A 239 11.41 23.73 -3.51
N CYS A 240 12.00 22.54 -3.38
CA CYS A 240 13.25 22.36 -2.67
C CYS A 240 14.43 22.96 -3.47
N GLU A 241 15.28 23.71 -2.77
CA GLU A 241 16.58 24.19 -3.25
C GLU A 241 17.61 23.06 -3.17
N GLY A 242 17.52 22.24 -2.12
CA GLY A 242 18.37 21.09 -1.87
C GLY A 242 17.84 19.77 -2.43
N GLN A 243 18.57 18.69 -2.14
CA GLN A 243 18.16 17.35 -2.55
C GLN A 243 16.99 16.83 -1.70
N ALA A 244 15.92 16.37 -2.38
CA ALA A 244 14.74 15.77 -1.77
C ALA A 244 14.39 14.43 -2.43
N TYR A 245 14.15 13.40 -1.62
CA TYR A 245 13.81 12.04 -2.07
C TYR A 245 12.68 11.45 -1.22
N ILE A 246 11.90 10.55 -1.81
CA ILE A 246 10.85 9.80 -1.12
C ILE A 246 11.04 8.30 -1.37
N VAL A 247 10.81 7.49 -0.33
CA VAL A 247 10.78 6.03 -0.39
C VAL A 247 9.51 5.57 0.31
N ARG A 248 8.61 4.91 -0.43
CA ARG A 248 7.31 4.47 0.07
C ARG A 248 7.14 2.96 -0.05
N TYR A 249 6.60 2.36 1.01
CA TYR A 249 6.19 0.97 1.05
C TYR A 249 4.76 0.88 1.59
N ALA A 250 3.80 0.77 0.69
CA ALA A 250 2.37 0.86 1.02
C ALA A 250 2.03 2.21 1.67
N ASP A 251 1.56 2.21 2.91
CA ASP A 251 1.19 3.36 3.74
C ASP A 251 2.37 3.94 4.55
N ASP A 252 3.45 3.18 4.72
CA ASP A 252 4.68 3.60 5.40
C ASP A 252 5.63 4.29 4.40
N PHE A 253 6.07 5.52 4.68
CA PHE A 253 6.99 6.23 3.82
C PHE A 253 7.96 7.13 4.56
N VAL A 254 9.13 7.28 3.96
CA VAL A 254 10.22 8.09 4.47
C VAL A 254 10.62 9.10 3.41
N CYS A 255 10.71 10.37 3.80
CA CYS A 255 11.20 11.46 2.97
C CYS A 255 12.58 11.91 3.45
N CYS A 256 13.51 12.09 2.54
CA CYS A 256 14.89 12.51 2.81
C CYS A 256 15.10 13.92 2.26
N PHE A 257 15.71 14.80 3.06
CA PHE A 257 15.98 16.19 2.68
C PHE A 257 17.42 16.58 3.02
N GLN A 258 17.95 17.53 2.24
CA GLN A 258 19.23 18.16 2.51
C GLN A 258 19.12 19.20 3.63
N HIS A 259 18.10 20.06 3.59
CA HIS A 259 17.95 21.16 4.55
C HIS A 259 16.83 20.93 5.57
N LYS A 260 17.06 21.35 6.82
CA LYS A 260 16.08 21.24 7.91
C LYS A 260 14.79 21.99 7.59
N ARG A 261 14.93 23.20 7.04
CA ARG A 261 13.82 24.09 6.70
C ARG A 261 12.87 23.41 5.72
N GLU A 262 13.41 22.76 4.69
CA GLU A 262 12.62 22.02 3.69
C GLU A 262 11.89 20.84 4.32
N ALA A 263 12.56 20.07 5.18
CA ALA A 263 11.94 18.94 5.89
C ALA A 263 10.75 19.40 6.75
N GLN A 264 10.87 20.54 7.41
CA GLN A 264 9.82 21.09 8.27
C GLN A 264 8.68 21.73 7.47
N GLN A 265 9.00 22.46 6.39
CA GLN A 265 8.00 22.98 5.45
C GLN A 265 7.23 21.85 4.76
N PHE A 266 7.90 20.77 4.40
CA PHE A 266 7.28 19.58 3.85
C PHE A 266 6.31 18.95 4.85
N TYR A 267 6.71 18.81 6.11
CA TYR A 267 5.84 18.24 7.15
C TYR A 267 4.52 19.02 7.30
N GLU A 268 4.58 20.35 7.39
CA GLU A 268 3.37 21.20 7.48
C GLU A 268 2.52 21.15 6.20
N SER A 269 3.18 21.17 5.04
CA SER A 269 2.51 21.06 3.74
C SER A 269 1.84 19.69 3.57
N LEU A 270 2.45 18.63 4.08
CA LEU A 270 1.94 17.26 4.02
C LEU A 270 0.68 17.09 4.86
N LYS A 271 0.62 17.69 6.07
CA LYS A 271 -0.62 17.71 6.88
C LYS A 271 -1.77 18.30 6.08
N SER A 272 -1.55 19.48 5.50
CA SER A 272 -2.54 20.18 4.69
C SER A 272 -2.91 19.40 3.42
N ARG A 273 -1.94 18.74 2.78
CA ARG A 273 -2.14 17.91 1.59
C ARG A 273 -3.02 16.71 1.90
N LEU A 274 -2.71 15.94 2.95
CA LEU A 274 -3.45 14.74 3.32
C LEU A 274 -4.88 15.06 3.77
N LYS A 275 -5.07 16.15 4.51
CA LYS A 275 -6.40 16.62 4.93
C LYS A 275 -7.35 16.87 3.76
N LYS A 276 -6.84 17.35 2.61
CA LYS A 276 -7.65 17.53 1.37
C LYS A 276 -8.22 16.23 0.82
N PHE A 277 -7.61 15.09 1.17
CA PHE A 277 -8.03 13.76 0.76
C PHE A 277 -8.55 12.93 1.94
N ASN A 278 -9.04 13.59 3.00
CA ASN A 278 -9.60 12.97 4.20
C ASN A 278 -8.63 11.97 4.89
N LEU A 279 -7.32 12.23 4.81
CA LEU A 279 -6.30 11.46 5.50
C LEU A 279 -5.64 12.30 6.61
N GLU A 280 -5.20 11.61 7.67
CA GLU A 280 -4.51 12.20 8.82
C GLU A 280 -3.13 11.59 9.02
N ILE A 281 -2.17 12.42 9.45
CA ILE A 281 -0.85 11.95 9.88
C ILE A 281 -0.94 11.49 11.34
N ALA A 282 -0.24 10.40 11.67
CA ALA A 282 0.02 10.05 13.06
C ALA A 282 1.14 10.94 13.61
N GLU A 283 0.78 12.11 14.15
CA GLU A 283 1.74 13.11 14.65
C GLU A 283 2.62 12.57 15.78
N ASP A 284 2.12 11.63 16.58
CA ASP A 284 2.83 10.95 17.66
C ASP A 284 3.99 10.07 17.15
N LYS A 285 3.89 9.60 15.90
CA LYS A 285 4.89 8.74 15.26
C LYS A 285 5.76 9.48 14.27
N THR A 286 5.26 10.56 13.69
CA THR A 286 5.93 11.27 12.61
C THR A 286 6.99 12.21 13.17
N LYS A 287 8.24 12.09 12.70
CA LYS A 287 9.37 12.83 13.26
C LYS A 287 10.30 13.35 12.17
N VAL A 288 10.75 14.59 12.33
CA VAL A 288 11.86 15.18 11.56
C VAL A 288 13.16 14.89 12.31
N ILE A 289 14.01 14.06 11.72
CA ILE A 289 15.17 13.48 12.38
C ILE A 289 16.43 13.94 11.65
N PRO A 290 17.40 14.59 12.33
CA PRO A 290 18.73 14.82 11.77
C PRO A 290 19.41 13.48 11.52
N PHE A 291 19.64 13.14 10.25
CA PHE A 291 20.17 11.85 9.85
C PHE A 291 20.96 11.96 8.54
N GLY A 292 22.17 11.40 8.51
CA GLY A 292 23.08 11.51 7.36
C GLY A 292 24.52 11.73 7.79
N ARG A 293 25.38 12.09 6.81
CA ARG A 293 26.83 12.22 7.02
C ARG A 293 27.21 13.19 8.15
N PHE A 294 26.44 14.27 8.29
CA PHE A 294 26.69 15.32 9.28
C PHE A 294 25.97 15.06 10.62
N ALA A 295 25.19 13.99 10.76
CA ALA A 295 24.40 13.74 11.96
C ALA A 295 25.26 13.58 13.23
N GLU A 296 26.43 12.95 13.12
CA GLU A 296 27.36 12.79 14.25
C GLU A 296 27.94 14.15 14.70
N HIS A 297 28.35 14.99 13.76
CA HIS A 297 28.84 16.34 14.04
C HIS A 297 27.74 17.22 14.64
N ASN A 298 26.54 17.19 14.06
CA ASN A 298 25.38 17.94 14.53
C ASN A 298 24.94 17.50 15.93
N ALA A 299 24.99 16.19 16.23
CA ALA A 299 24.67 15.68 17.56
C ALA A 299 25.66 16.19 18.62
N LYS A 300 26.97 16.14 18.34
CA LYS A 300 28.01 16.67 19.24
C LYS A 300 27.84 18.16 19.49
N ARG A 301 27.50 18.95 18.45
CA ARG A 301 27.27 20.39 18.57
C ARG A 301 26.07 20.74 19.47
N ILE A 302 25.10 19.84 19.61
CA ILE A 302 23.89 20.01 20.42
C ILE A 302 24.04 19.31 21.79
N GLY A 303 25.23 18.80 22.13
CA GLY A 303 25.51 18.13 23.40
C GLY A 303 25.00 16.67 23.49
N ASN A 304 24.53 16.10 22.38
CA ASN A 304 24.10 14.71 22.34
C ASN A 304 25.28 13.76 22.09
N SER A 305 25.38 12.70 22.90
CA SER A 305 26.45 11.70 22.80
C SER A 305 26.36 10.82 21.55
N LYS A 306 25.16 10.66 20.96
CA LYS A 306 24.93 9.80 19.79
C LYS A 306 23.98 10.45 18.77
N PRO A 307 24.17 10.19 17.47
CA PRO A 307 23.24 10.61 16.43
C PRO A 307 21.88 9.91 16.59
N ALA A 308 20.82 10.58 16.11
CA ALA A 308 19.48 10.03 16.14
C ALA A 308 19.33 8.77 15.25
N THR A 309 18.30 7.98 15.55
CA THR A 309 17.94 6.75 14.83
C THR A 309 16.47 6.79 14.45
N PHE A 310 16.08 6.13 13.38
CA PHE A 310 14.68 5.98 12.98
C PHE A 310 14.35 4.53 12.61
N ASP A 311 13.07 4.16 12.74
CA ASP A 311 12.59 2.82 12.42
C ASP A 311 11.87 2.85 11.07
N PHE A 312 12.23 1.98 10.13
CA PHE A 312 11.53 1.85 8.86
C PHE A 312 11.53 0.39 8.42
N LEU A 313 10.37 -0.11 7.97
CA LEU A 313 10.17 -1.51 7.53
C LEU A 313 10.63 -2.56 8.55
N GLY A 314 10.50 -2.25 9.84
CA GLY A 314 10.88 -3.14 10.95
C GLY A 314 12.38 -3.18 11.26
N PHE A 315 13.18 -2.26 10.70
CA PHE A 315 14.60 -2.08 11.01
C PHE A 315 14.85 -0.71 11.63
N THR A 316 15.66 -0.67 12.67
CA THR A 316 16.21 0.58 13.20
C THR A 316 17.46 0.94 12.41
N HIS A 317 17.44 2.11 11.78
CA HIS A 317 18.53 2.69 11.00
C HIS A 317 19.38 3.58 11.89
N TYR A 318 20.70 3.40 11.84
CA TYR A 318 21.65 4.20 12.61
C TYR A 318 22.88 4.54 11.78
N CYS A 319 23.42 5.73 12.03
CA CYS A 319 24.64 6.23 11.41
C CYS A 319 25.86 5.49 11.97
N SER A 320 26.75 5.02 11.09
CA SER A 320 27.99 4.32 11.44
C SER A 320 29.08 4.67 10.43
N LYS A 321 30.31 4.21 10.67
CA LYS A 321 31.41 4.21 9.70
C LYS A 321 31.72 2.79 9.22
N SER A 322 32.28 2.67 8.00
CA SER A 322 32.86 1.44 7.47
C SER A 322 34.23 1.18 8.13
N LYS A 323 34.83 0.01 7.86
CA LYS A 323 36.20 -0.29 8.28
C LYS A 323 37.23 0.74 7.75
N GLN A 324 36.92 1.39 6.63
CA GLN A 324 37.75 2.43 6.01
C GLN A 324 37.34 3.86 6.43
N GLY A 325 36.57 4.01 7.52
CA GLY A 325 36.15 5.33 8.03
C GLY A 325 35.03 6.04 7.25
N LYS A 326 34.57 5.50 6.11
CA LYS A 326 33.51 6.11 5.29
C LYS A 326 32.15 5.99 5.96
N PHE A 327 31.33 7.04 5.90
CA PHE A 327 29.96 7.02 6.43
C PHE A 327 29.11 5.90 5.81
N ARG A 328 28.35 5.20 6.64
CA ARG A 328 27.44 4.11 6.30
C ARG A 328 26.19 4.13 7.17
N VAL A 329 25.06 3.74 6.59
CA VAL A 329 23.83 3.46 7.32
C VAL A 329 23.77 1.98 7.63
N LYS A 330 23.81 1.63 8.92
CA LYS A 330 23.64 0.26 9.40
C LYS A 330 22.22 0.06 9.91
N ARG A 331 21.81 -1.20 9.92
CA ARG A 331 20.47 -1.65 10.32
C ARG A 331 20.59 -2.68 11.42
N LYS A 332 19.68 -2.62 12.37
CA LYS A 332 19.41 -3.70 13.33
C LYS A 332 17.91 -3.97 13.31
N SER A 333 17.51 -5.21 13.56
CA SER A 333 16.08 -5.53 13.72
C SER A 333 15.48 -4.62 14.80
N SER A 334 14.34 -3.98 14.49
CA SER A 334 13.70 -3.10 15.47
C SER A 334 13.36 -3.90 16.73
N ARG A 335 13.69 -3.34 17.89
CA ARG A 335 13.44 -3.98 19.20
C ARG A 335 11.97 -4.38 19.34
N LYS A 336 11.05 -3.59 18.78
CA LYS A 336 9.61 -3.89 18.74
C LYS A 336 9.31 -5.21 18.03
N LYS A 337 9.94 -5.46 16.88
CA LYS A 337 9.71 -6.68 16.10
C LYS A 337 10.34 -7.92 16.76
N VAL A 338 11.49 -7.75 17.40
CA VAL A 338 12.17 -8.83 18.16
C VAL A 338 11.39 -9.19 19.42
N GLN A 339 10.95 -8.20 20.20
CA GLN A 339 10.12 -8.43 21.40
C GLN A 339 8.76 -9.05 21.08
N GLY A 340 8.16 -8.66 19.96
CA GLY A 340 6.90 -9.24 19.50
C GLY A 340 7.01 -10.72 19.14
N LYS A 341 8.03 -11.11 18.36
CA LYS A 341 8.29 -12.53 18.05
C LYS A 341 8.63 -13.35 19.29
N LEU A 342 9.38 -12.78 20.24
CA LEU A 342 9.71 -13.46 21.50
C LEU A 342 8.50 -13.71 22.41
N ARG A 343 7.41 -12.93 22.24
CA ARG A 343 6.13 -13.17 22.92
C ARG A 343 5.32 -14.24 22.21
N GLU A 344 5.28 -14.21 20.87
CA GLU A 344 4.62 -15.25 20.05
C GLU A 344 5.26 -16.65 20.18
N THR A 345 6.55 -16.78 20.55
CA THR A 345 7.18 -18.10 20.79
C THR A 345 7.14 -18.56 22.24
N LYS A 346 6.56 -17.76 23.16
CA LYS A 346 6.38 -18.14 24.57
C LYS A 346 4.93 -18.54 24.90
N GLU A 347 4.01 -18.31 23.98
CA GLU A 347 2.66 -18.89 23.91
C GLU A 347 2.71 -20.11 22.97
#